data_AF-A0A2E8N6W1-F1
#
_entry.id   AF-A0A2E8N6W1-F1
#
_cell.length_a   1.000
_cell.length_b   1.000
_cell.length_c   1.000
_cell.angle_alpha   90.00
_cell.angle_beta   90.00
_cell.angle_gamma   90.00
#
_symmetry.space_group_name_H-M   'P 1'
#
loop_
_entity.id
_entity.type
_entity.pdbx_description
1 polymer ?
#
loop_
_entity_poly.entity_id
_entity_poly.type
_entity_poly.pdbx_seq_one_letter_code
_entity_poly.pdbx_strand_id
1 'polypeptide(L)' 'FFSATGITDGDLVKGVHYTSGAAHTQSLVMRSKSGTVRMIEAHHALDKLEEFSPVY' A
#
# COMPACT_ATOMS: atom_id res chain seq x y z
N PHE A 1 14.72 -6.78 -8.39
CA PHE A 1 13.36 -6.80 -7.84
C PHE A 1 12.82 -5.38 -7.98
N PHE A 2 11.53 -5.20 -8.19
CA PHE A 2 10.91 -3.87 -8.27
C PHE A 2 9.63 -3.85 -7.45
N SER A 3 9.39 -2.72 -6.78
CA SER A 3 8.17 -2.42 -6.04
C SER A 3 7.88 -0.94 -6.13
N ALA A 4 6.63 -0.58 -6.41
CA ALA A 4 6.16 0.79 -6.37
C ALA A 4 4.81 0.85 -5.66
N THR A 5 4.62 1.86 -4.80
CA THR A 5 3.37 2.14 -4.10
C THR A 5 2.92 3.54 -4.51
N GLY A 6 1.63 3.70 -4.85
CA GLY A 6 1.10 5.00 -5.22
C GLY A 6 0.99 5.94 -4.02
N ILE A 7 1.40 7.19 -4.18
CA ILE A 7 1.15 8.26 -3.20
C ILE A 7 -0.14 8.99 -3.59
N THR A 8 -0.23 9.44 -4.85
CA THR A 8 -1.45 9.95 -5.48
C THR A 8 -1.91 9.00 -6.57
N ASP A 9 -3.17 9.08 -6.98
CA ASP A 9 -3.69 8.25 -8.06
C ASP A 9 -2.92 8.51 -9.36
N GLY A 10 -2.53 7.42 -10.01
CA GLY A 10 -1.94 7.42 -11.33
C GLY A 10 -2.36 6.19 -12.12
N ASP A 11 -1.93 6.13 -13.37
CA ASP A 11 -2.40 5.11 -14.31
C ASP A 11 -1.99 3.67 -13.94
N LEU A 12 -0.89 3.52 -13.19
CA LEU A 12 -0.32 2.21 -12.84
C LEU A 12 -0.80 1.71 -11.47
N VAL A 13 -0.92 2.61 -10.50
CA VAL A 13 -1.30 2.31 -9.12
C VAL A 13 -2.13 3.46 -8.56
N LYS A 14 -3.13 3.12 -7.77
CA LYS A 14 -3.87 4.08 -6.95
C LYS A 14 -2.98 4.66 -5.85
N GLY A 15 -3.25 5.91 -5.50
CA GLY A 15 -2.64 6.61 -4.38
C GLY A 15 -3.05 6.03 -3.03
N VAL A 16 -2.61 6.70 -1.97
CA VAL A 16 -3.09 6.39 -0.62
C VAL A 16 -4.47 7.00 -0.44
N HIS A 17 -5.46 6.18 -0.09
CA HIS A 17 -6.82 6.62 0.22
C HIS A 17 -7.08 6.44 1.71
N TYR A 18 -7.37 7.53 2.39
CA TYR A 18 -7.68 7.53 3.83
C TYR A 18 -9.19 7.46 4.04
N THR A 19 -9.61 6.64 5.00
CA THR A 19 -10.97 6.60 5.52
C THR A 19 -10.91 6.76 7.05
N SER A 20 -12.07 6.84 7.71
CA SER A 20 -12.10 6.90 9.18
C SER A 20 -11.34 5.70 9.77
N GLY A 21 -10.23 5.99 10.46
CA GLY A 21 -9.40 4.99 11.13
C GLY A 21 -8.60 4.04 10.24
N ALA A 22 -8.51 4.29 8.93
CA ALA A 22 -7.79 3.39 8.03
C ALA A 22 -7.11 4.11 6.85
N ALA A 23 -6.11 3.43 6.29
CA ALA A 23 -5.48 3.79 5.02
C ALA A 23 -5.49 2.59 4.07
N HIS A 24 -5.76 2.86 2.80
CA HIS A 24 -5.69 1.87 1.72
C HIS A 24 -4.57 2.25 0.77
N THR A 25 -3.73 1.29 0.41
CA THR A 25 -2.60 1.49 -0.52
C THR A 25 -2.62 0.45 -1.62
N GLN A 26 -2.17 0.83 -2.81
CA GLN A 26 -1.94 -0.10 -3.90
C GLN A 26 -0.46 -0.11 -4.32
N SER A 27 0.08 -1.31 -4.52
CA SER A 27 1.47 -1.52 -4.94
C SER A 27 1.58 -2.49 -6.12
N LEU A 28 2.49 -2.21 -7.03
CA LEU A 28 2.92 -3.13 -8.08
C LEU A 28 4.28 -3.72 -7.71
N VAL A 29 4.35 -5.05 -7.59
CA VAL A 29 5.55 -5.78 -7.23
C VAL A 29 5.92 -6.77 -8.32
N MET A 30 7.19 -6.81 -8.73
CA MET A 30 7.64 -7.74 -9.77
C MET A 30 9.07 -8.24 -9.61
N ARG A 31 9.32 -9.42 -10.19
CA ARG A 31 10.62 -10.09 -10.16
C ARG A 31 10.94 -10.78 -11.49
N SER A 32 11.99 -10.32 -12.17
CA SER A 32 12.44 -10.88 -13.46
C SER A 32 12.73 -12.39 -13.41
N LYS A 33 13.51 -12.84 -12.42
CA LYS A 33 13.90 -14.25 -12.30
C LYS A 33 12.72 -15.23 -12.17
N SER A 34 11.58 -14.80 -11.63
CA SER A 34 10.38 -15.65 -11.57
C SER A 34 9.30 -15.26 -12.58
N GLY A 35 9.49 -14.18 -13.34
CA GLY A 35 8.46 -13.60 -14.22
C GLY A 35 7.19 -13.13 -13.51
N THR A 36 7.15 -13.14 -12.17
CA THR A 36 5.93 -12.88 -11.41
C THR A 36 5.68 -11.38 -11.29
N VAL A 37 4.43 -10.98 -11.54
CA VAL A 37 3.90 -9.64 -11.29
C VAL A 37 2.72 -9.77 -10.32
N ARG A 38 2.69 -8.92 -9.30
CA ARG A 38 1.63 -8.89 -8.28
C ARG A 38 1.14 -7.45 -8.13
N MET A 39 -0.16 -7.29 -8.25
CA MET A 39 -0.84 -6.12 -7.68
C MET A 39 -1.17 -6.45 -6.24
N ILE A 40 -0.79 -5.58 -5.30
CA ILE A 40 -1.06 -5.74 -3.88
C ILE A 40 -1.94 -4.58 -3.45
N GLU A 41 -3.10 -4.91 -2.89
CA GLU A 41 -3.97 -3.97 -2.19
C GLU A 41 -3.86 -4.27 -0.70
N ALA A 42 -3.54 -3.24 0.09
CA ALA A 42 -3.34 -3.38 1.53
C ALA A 42 -4.25 -2.41 2.29
N HIS A 43 -4.85 -2.94 3.35
CA HIS A 43 -5.76 -2.22 4.24
C HIS A 43 -5.06 -2.09 5.59
N HIS A 44 -4.75 -0.86 5.98
CA HIS A 44 -4.04 -0.53 7.19
C HIS A 44 -5.03 0.00 8.21
N ALA A 45 -5.22 -0.70 9.34
CA ALA A 45 -6.06 -0.23 10.43
C ALA A 45 -5.25 0.73 11.31
N LEU A 46 -5.48 2.03 11.14
CA LEU A 46 -4.71 3.09 11.81
C LEU A 46 -5.09 3.21 13.29
N ASP A 47 -6.37 3.08 13.64
CA ASP A 47 -6.80 3.12 15.05
C ASP A 47 -6.05 2.08 15.88
N LYS A 48 -5.90 0.87 15.32
CA LYS A 48 -5.12 -0.20 15.94
C LYS A 48 -3.63 0.17 16.02
N LEU A 49 -3.07 0.79 14.99
CA LEU A 49 -1.67 1.21 14.99
C LEU A 49 -1.39 2.24 16.10
N GLU A 50 -2.29 3.21 16.30
CA GLU A 50 -2.19 4.21 17.37
C GLU A 50 -2.15 3.55 18.77
N GLU A 51 -2.95 2.49 19.00
CA GLU A 51 -2.93 1.72 20.26
C GLU A 51 -1.56 1.05 20.52
N PHE A 52 -0.89 0.54 19.48
CA PHE A 52 0.39 -0.18 19.61
C PHE A 52 1.61 0.75 19.57
N SER A 53 1.51 1.89 18.91
CA SER A 53 2.63 2.80 18.65
C SER A 53 2.16 4.26 18.67
N PRO A 54 1.96 4.86 19.85
CA PRO A 54 1.37 6.21 20.02
C PRO A 54 2.25 7.37 19.52
N VAL A 55 3.40 7.08 18.89
CA VAL A 55 4.23 8.06 18.18
C VAL A 55 3.65 8.35 16.77
N TYR A 56 2.73 7.50 16.31
CA TYR A 56 1.97 7.66 15.08
C TYR A 56 0.48 7.75 15.39
#